data_AF-A0A2N6BL08-F1
#
_entry.id   AF-A0A2N6BL08-F1
#
_cell.length_a   1.000
_cell.length_b   1.000
_cell.length_c   1.000
_cell.angle_alpha   90.00
_cell.angle_beta   90.00
_cell.angle_gamma   90.00
#
_symmetry.space_group_name_H-M   'P 1'
#
loop_
_entity.id
_entity.type
_entity.pdbx_description
1 polymer ?
#
loop_
_entity_poly.entity_id
_entity_poly.type
_entity_poly.pdbx_seq_one_letter_code
_entity_poly.pdbx_strand_id
1 'polypeptide(L)'
;MGDFVGGVLKYVRAHPVPRLTLAGGFAKISKLAASHMDLHSKRCRVDFEFLAEQVRQAGGSDALIARARRAHTALEVWQLAEAANIPLAGRIAELAREAALTKLRGADIAVEVLICDREGRLIGQAD
;
A
#
# COMPACT_ATOMS: atom_id res chain seq x y z
N MET A 1 7.09 -3.87 -8.56
CA MET A 1 5.81 -4.12 -9.26
C MET A 1 5.53 -3.02 -10.29
N GLY A 2 5.11 -3.41 -11.51
CA GLY A 2 4.61 -2.49 -12.54
C GLY A 2 3.22 -1.94 -12.21
N ASP A 3 2.62 -1.14 -13.09
CA ASP A 3 1.36 -0.45 -12.79
C ASP A 3 0.10 -1.32 -12.88
N PHE A 4 0.26 -2.60 -13.25
CA PHE A 4 -0.82 -3.53 -13.65
C PHE A 4 -1.11 -4.64 -12.64
N VAL A 5 -1.10 -4.35 -11.33
CA VAL A 5 -1.38 -5.35 -10.29
C VAL A 5 -2.73 -6.05 -10.50
N GLY A 6 -3.75 -5.32 -10.99
CA GLY A 6 -5.04 -5.92 -11.31
C GLY A 6 -4.97 -7.01 -12.39
N GLY A 7 -4.10 -6.83 -13.39
CA GLY A 7 -3.88 -7.83 -14.44
C GLY A 7 -3.22 -9.09 -13.89
N VAL A 8 -2.20 -8.92 -13.04
CA VAL A 8 -1.53 -10.02 -12.33
C VAL A 8 -2.53 -10.80 -11.48
N LEU A 9 -3.27 -10.11 -10.60
CA LEU A 9 -4.27 -10.73 -9.72
C LEU A 9 -5.36 -11.45 -10.51
N LYS A 10 -5.84 -10.87 -11.62
CA LYS A 10 -6.80 -11.52 -12.52
C LYS A 10 -6.25 -12.81 -13.11
N TYR A 11 -4.98 -12.80 -13.53
CA TYR A 11 -4.35 -13.95 -14.18
C TYR A 11 -4.07 -15.09 -13.20
N VAL A 12 -3.42 -14.80 -12.07
CA VAL A 12 -3.06 -15.83 -11.09
C VAL A 12 -4.28 -16.43 -10.40
N ARG A 13 -5.39 -15.69 -10.30
CA ARG A 13 -6.66 -16.28 -9.86
C ARG A 13 -7.12 -17.44 -10.74
N ALA A 14 -6.89 -17.36 -12.05
CA ALA A 14 -7.21 -18.44 -12.99
C ALA A 14 -6.10 -19.49 -13.10
N HIS A 15 -4.88 -19.14 -12.67
CA HIS A 15 -3.69 -19.99 -12.72
C HIS A 15 -2.95 -19.89 -11.37
N PRO A 16 -3.49 -20.51 -10.31
CA PRO A 16 -3.00 -20.31 -8.96
C PRO A 16 -1.55 -20.76 -8.81
N VAL A 17 -0.80 -20.00 -8.01
CA VAL A 17 0.57 -20.31 -7.59
C VAL A 17 0.59 -20.38 -6.07
N PRO A 18 1.48 -21.16 -5.45
CA PRO A 18 1.48 -21.31 -3.99
C PRO A 18 1.69 -19.99 -3.24
N ARG A 19 2.49 -19.07 -3.82
CA ARG A 19 2.81 -17.77 -3.21
C ARG A 19 2.96 -16.66 -4.25
N LEU A 20 2.41 -15.49 -3.95
CA LEU A 20 2.55 -14.25 -4.70
C LEU A 20 3.09 -13.15 -3.79
N THR A 21 4.28 -12.64 -4.09
CA THR A 21 4.84 -11.45 -3.42
C THR A 21 4.62 -10.18 -4.25
N LEU A 22 3.95 -9.20 -3.67
CA LEU A 22 3.65 -7.89 -4.22
C LEU A 22 4.62 -6.85 -3.63
N ALA A 23 5.76 -6.64 -4.31
CA ALA A 23 6.78 -5.70 -3.86
C ALA A 23 6.75 -4.36 -4.61
N GLY A 24 6.78 -3.24 -3.90
CA GLY A 24 6.80 -1.90 -4.52
C GLY A 24 7.07 -0.75 -3.55
N GLY A 25 7.21 0.46 -4.10
CA GLY A 25 7.37 1.66 -3.28
C GLY A 25 6.06 2.09 -2.61
N PHE A 26 6.16 2.81 -1.49
CA PHE A 26 5.03 3.25 -0.66
C PHE A 26 3.86 3.81 -1.50
N ALA A 27 4.12 4.75 -2.40
CA ALA A 27 3.08 5.38 -3.22
C ALA A 27 2.25 4.40 -4.08
N LYS A 28 2.84 3.32 -4.60
CA LYS A 28 2.12 2.31 -5.39
C LYS A 28 1.30 1.41 -4.49
N ILE A 29 1.91 0.97 -3.38
CA ILE A 29 1.24 0.08 -2.43
C ILE A 29 0.08 0.80 -1.72
N SER A 30 0.21 2.10 -1.40
CA SER A 30 -0.90 2.90 -0.87
C SER A 30 -2.11 2.95 -1.80
N LYS A 31 -1.92 2.96 -3.12
CA LYS A 31 -3.03 2.92 -4.07
C LYS A 31 -3.71 1.55 -4.08
N LEU A 32 -2.92 0.48 -4.01
CA LEU A 32 -3.46 -0.87 -3.87
C LEU A 32 -4.22 -1.03 -2.54
N ALA A 33 -3.70 -0.49 -1.44
CA ALA A 33 -4.37 -0.44 -0.14
C ALA A 33 -5.71 0.30 -0.22
N ALA A 34 -5.79 1.38 -0.99
CA ALA A 34 -7.04 2.07 -1.33
C ALA A 34 -7.91 1.32 -2.38
N SER A 35 -7.65 0.03 -2.62
CA SER A 35 -8.36 -0.83 -3.57
C SER A 35 -8.27 -0.42 -5.05
N HIS A 36 -7.34 0.46 -5.43
CA HIS A 36 -7.06 0.74 -6.84
C HIS A 36 -6.23 -0.38 -7.48
N MET A 37 -6.63 -0.80 -8.68
CA MET A 37 -6.02 -1.92 -9.41
C MET A 37 -5.10 -1.48 -10.55
N ASP A 38 -5.15 -0.19 -10.89
CA ASP A 38 -4.24 0.52 -11.79
C ASP A 38 -3.45 1.53 -10.96
N LEU A 39 -2.15 1.25 -10.81
CA LEU A 39 -1.30 2.01 -9.89
C LEU A 39 -0.58 3.18 -10.58
N HIS A 40 -0.79 3.36 -11.89
CA HIS A 40 -0.10 4.36 -12.68
C HIS A 40 -0.49 5.78 -12.24
N SER A 41 0.47 6.67 -11.99
CA SER A 41 0.25 8.04 -11.48
C SER A 41 -0.68 8.89 -12.34
N LYS A 42 -0.62 8.75 -13.67
CA LYS A 42 -1.54 9.43 -14.61
C LYS A 42 -3.01 8.98 -14.49
N ARG A 43 -3.28 7.77 -13.99
CA ARG A 43 -4.63 7.18 -13.96
C ARG A 43 -5.22 7.14 -12.55
N CYS A 44 -4.36 7.01 -11.55
CA CYS A 44 -4.73 7.00 -10.15
C CYS A 44 -3.80 7.95 -9.38
N ARG A 45 -4.40 8.99 -8.76
CA ARG A 45 -3.70 9.90 -7.86
C ARG A 45 -3.61 9.29 -6.47
N VAL A 46 -2.69 9.81 -5.66
CA VAL A 46 -2.61 9.46 -4.24
C VAL A 46 -3.85 10.07 -3.56
N ASP A 47 -4.52 9.28 -2.75
CA ASP A 47 -5.59 9.75 -1.87
C ASP A 47 -4.98 10.12 -0.51
N PHE A 48 -4.82 11.43 -0.29
CA PHE A 48 -4.26 11.97 0.95
C PHE A 48 -5.23 11.90 2.12
N GLU A 49 -6.55 11.88 1.87
CA GLU A 49 -7.54 11.71 2.93
C GLU A 49 -7.49 10.28 3.44
N PHE A 50 -7.42 9.29 2.53
CA PHE A 50 -7.19 7.90 2.89
C PHE A 50 -5.91 7.73 3.72
N LEU A 51 -4.79 8.31 3.28
CA LEU A 51 -3.52 8.19 4.01
C LEU A 51 -3.58 8.85 5.39
N ALA A 52 -4.20 10.02 5.51
CA ALA A 52 -4.37 10.70 6.79
C ALA A 52 -5.26 9.90 7.75
N GLU A 53 -6.28 9.24 7.23
CA GLU A 53 -7.12 8.32 7.99
C GLU A 53 -6.31 7.09 8.46
N GLN A 54 -5.43 6.55 7.63
CA GLN A 54 -4.53 5.47 8.06
C GLN A 54 -3.52 5.92 9.13
N VAL A 55 -3.02 7.16 9.05
CA VAL A 55 -2.21 7.77 10.11
C VAL A 55 -2.99 7.85 11.42
N ARG A 56 -4.26 8.29 11.37
CA ARG A 56 -5.14 8.34 12.55
C ARG A 56 -5.33 6.96 13.16
N GLN A 57 -5.66 5.97 12.34
CA GLN A 57 -5.90 4.60 12.78
C GLN A 57 -4.63 3.93 13.33
N ALA A 58 -3.43 4.40 12.93
CA ALA A 58 -2.14 3.98 13.46
C ALA A 58 -1.69 4.77 14.71
N GLY A 59 -2.54 5.64 15.27
CA GLY A 59 -2.24 6.40 16.51
C GLY A 59 -1.57 7.75 16.29
N GLY A 60 -1.56 8.28 15.07
CA GLY A 60 -1.05 9.62 14.79
C GLY A 60 -1.86 10.73 15.47
N SER A 61 -1.18 11.81 15.87
CA SER A 61 -1.82 12.98 16.47
C SER A 61 -2.62 13.80 15.46
N ASP A 62 -3.56 14.62 15.92
CA ASP A 62 -4.36 15.52 15.06
C ASP A 62 -3.49 16.44 14.20
N ALA A 63 -2.38 16.94 14.75
CA ALA A 63 -1.41 17.75 14.02
C ALA A 63 -0.74 16.96 12.89
N LEU A 64 -0.38 15.69 13.13
CA LEU A 64 0.20 14.82 12.12
C LEU A 64 -0.82 14.47 11.02
N ILE A 65 -2.05 14.16 11.41
CA ILE A 65 -3.16 13.87 10.48
C ILE A 65 -3.41 15.09 9.58
N ALA A 66 -3.46 16.29 10.14
CA ALA A 66 -3.64 17.52 9.38
C ALA A 66 -2.50 17.78 8.38
N ARG A 67 -1.25 17.45 8.76
CA ARG A 67 -0.10 17.53 7.85
C ARG A 67 -0.18 16.49 6.74
N ALA A 68 -0.56 15.26 7.06
CA ALA A 68 -0.73 14.18 6.09
C ALA A 68 -1.75 14.54 5.00
N ARG A 69 -2.89 15.15 5.37
CA ARG A 69 -3.92 15.61 4.42
C ARG A 69 -3.41 16.66 3.43
N ARG A 70 -2.42 17.46 3.83
CA ARG A 70 -1.88 18.58 3.05
C ARG A 70 -0.58 18.24 2.32
N ALA A 71 -0.09 17.01 2.46
CA ALA A 71 1.14 16.57 1.82
C ALA A 71 1.02 16.60 0.29
N HIS A 72 2.16 16.75 -0.39
CA HIS A 72 2.24 16.83 -1.84
C HIS A 72 2.53 15.46 -2.47
N THR A 73 3.08 14.52 -1.70
CA THR A 73 3.39 13.16 -2.17
C THR A 73 3.08 12.10 -1.11
N ALA A 74 2.77 10.87 -1.53
CA ALA A 74 2.62 9.76 -0.58
C ALA A 74 3.90 9.50 0.23
N LEU A 75 5.07 9.72 -0.38
CA LEU A 75 6.36 9.56 0.30
C LEU A 75 6.50 10.55 1.46
N GLU A 76 6.07 11.80 1.27
CA GLU A 76 6.06 12.81 2.32
C GLU A 76 5.17 12.38 3.50
N VAL A 77 3.97 11.84 3.23
CA VAL A 77 3.10 11.32 4.31
C VAL A 77 3.78 10.22 5.11
N TRP A 78 4.44 9.28 4.42
CA TRP A 78 5.21 8.23 5.09
C TRP A 78 6.35 8.79 5.93
N GLN A 79 7.15 9.73 5.41
CA GLN A 79 8.23 10.37 6.14
C GLN A 79 7.74 11.13 7.38
N LEU A 80 6.58 11.80 7.28
CA LEU A 80 5.92 12.45 8.41
C LEU A 80 5.52 11.44 9.49
N ALA A 81 4.95 10.30 9.09
CA ALA A 81 4.57 9.23 10.00
C ALA A 81 5.79 8.57 10.65
N GLU A 82 6.83 8.28 9.87
CA GLU A 82 8.09 7.70 10.32
C GLU A 82 8.77 8.61 11.36
N ALA A 83 8.88 9.90 11.09
CA ALA A 83 9.44 10.88 12.03
C ALA A 83 8.65 10.97 13.36
N ALA A 84 7.38 10.56 13.36
CA ALA A 84 6.52 10.49 14.53
C ALA A 84 6.42 9.08 15.14
N ASN A 85 7.24 8.12 14.68
CA ASN A 85 7.20 6.71 15.08
C ASN A 85 5.85 6.02 14.86
N ILE A 86 5.11 6.43 13.82
CA ILE A 86 3.84 5.83 13.42
C ILE A 86 4.12 4.75 12.37
N PRO A 87 3.72 3.47 12.59
CA PRO A 87 4.04 2.35 11.70
C PRO A 87 3.15 2.30 10.44
N LEU A 88 3.06 3.43 9.71
CA LEU A 88 2.14 3.60 8.58
C LEU A 88 2.43 2.62 7.43
N ALA A 89 3.69 2.33 7.14
CA ALA A 89 4.05 1.43 6.03
C ALA A 89 3.60 -0.02 6.28
N GLY A 90 3.70 -0.52 7.51
CA GLY A 90 3.16 -1.84 7.89
C GLY A 90 1.65 -1.89 7.67
N ARG A 91 0.92 -0.90 8.20
CA ARG A 91 -0.53 -0.78 8.01
C ARG A 91 -0.94 -0.74 6.53
N ILE A 92 -0.20 -0.01 5.70
CA ILE A 92 -0.46 0.07 4.26
C ILE A 92 -0.17 -1.28 3.58
N ALA A 93 0.83 -2.04 4.03
CA ALA A 93 1.10 -3.38 3.50
C ALA A 93 -0.05 -4.35 3.82
N GLU A 94 -0.58 -4.32 5.05
CA GLU A 94 -1.74 -5.12 5.49
C GLU A 94 -2.97 -4.85 4.60
N LEU A 95 -3.35 -3.58 4.47
CA LEU A 95 -4.51 -3.19 3.65
C LEU A 95 -4.33 -3.53 2.16
N ALA A 96 -3.12 -3.38 1.64
CA ALA A 96 -2.83 -3.78 0.26
C ALA A 96 -2.95 -5.30 0.07
N ARG A 97 -2.55 -6.09 1.08
CA ARG A 97 -2.72 -7.55 1.08
C ARG A 97 -4.19 -7.93 1.12
N GLU A 98 -4.99 -7.30 1.98
CA GLU A 98 -6.45 -7.50 2.04
C GLU A 98 -7.14 -7.17 0.72
N ALA A 99 -6.75 -6.06 0.09
CA ALA A 99 -7.27 -5.66 -1.21
C ALA A 99 -6.92 -6.69 -2.30
N ALA A 100 -5.70 -7.23 -2.29
CA ALA A 100 -5.28 -8.30 -3.20
C ALA A 100 -6.06 -9.59 -2.98
N LEU A 101 -6.16 -10.06 -1.73
CA LEU A 101 -6.91 -11.27 -1.35
C LEU A 101 -8.39 -11.18 -1.77
N THR A 102 -9.01 -10.02 -1.55
CA THR A 102 -10.39 -9.74 -1.98
C THR A 102 -10.56 -9.94 -3.49
N LYS A 103 -9.56 -9.56 -4.30
CA LYS A 103 -9.60 -9.76 -5.77
C LYS A 103 -9.33 -11.19 -6.20
N LEU A 104 -8.56 -11.94 -5.42
CA LEU A 104 -8.29 -13.36 -5.64
C LEU A 104 -9.50 -14.26 -5.34
N ARG A 105 -10.51 -13.76 -4.60
CA ARG A 105 -11.80 -14.47 -4.38
C ARG A 105 -11.62 -15.88 -3.81
N GLY A 106 -10.70 -16.04 -2.87
CA GLY A 106 -10.45 -17.32 -2.19
C GLY A 106 -9.60 -18.32 -2.98
N ALA A 107 -8.93 -17.90 -4.05
CA ALA A 107 -7.90 -18.74 -4.67
C ALA A 107 -6.80 -19.09 -3.64
N ASP A 108 -6.36 -20.35 -3.63
CA ASP A 108 -5.35 -20.87 -2.72
C ASP A 108 -3.95 -20.34 -3.08
N ILE A 109 -3.68 -19.10 -2.66
CA ILE A 109 -2.47 -18.35 -2.96
C ILE A 109 -2.09 -17.59 -1.68
N ALA A 110 -0.92 -17.89 -1.11
CA ALA A 110 -0.35 -17.07 -0.05
C ALA A 110 0.09 -15.73 -0.65
N VAL A 111 -0.36 -14.60 -0.08
CA VAL A 111 -0.03 -13.26 -0.58
C VAL A 111 0.85 -12.54 0.42
N GLU A 112 2.02 -12.11 -0.03
CA GLU A 112 2.93 -11.26 0.72
C GLU A 112 2.98 -9.87 0.06
N VAL A 113 3.06 -8.81 0.86
CA VAL A 113 3.26 -7.44 0.39
C VAL A 113 4.53 -6.89 1.03
N LEU A 114 5.43 -6.37 0.20
CA LEU A 114 6.68 -5.73 0.64
C LEU A 114 6.72 -4.28 0.16
N ILE A 115 6.97 -3.36 1.08
CA ILE A 115 7.16 -1.95 0.79
C ILE A 115 8.62 -1.59 0.97
N CYS A 116 9.26 -1.11 -0.09
CA CYS A 116 10.63 -0.63 -0.05
C CYS A 116 10.72 0.87 -0.31
N ASP A 117 11.69 1.53 0.30
CA ASP A 117 12.05 2.91 -0.04
C ASP A 117 12.90 2.98 -1.32
N ARG A 118 13.41 4.18 -1.65
CA ARG A 118 14.27 4.39 -2.83
C ARG A 118 15.69 3.85 -2.67
N GLU A 119 16.14 3.63 -1.44
CA GLU A 119 17.44 3.04 -1.13
C GLU A 119 17.38 1.50 -1.09
N GLY A 120 16.18 0.93 -1.26
CA GLY A 120 15.94 -0.51 -1.23
C GLY A 120 15.72 -1.06 0.17
N ARG A 121 15.60 -0.22 1.21
CA ARG A 121 15.30 -0.66 2.56
C ARG A 121 13.85 -1.11 2.64
N LEU A 122 13.61 -2.23 3.32
CA LEU A 122 12.27 -2.70 3.63
C LEU A 122 11.69 -1.82 4.75
N ILE A 123 10.60 -1.12 4.44
CA ILE A 123 9.95 -0.17 5.36
C ILE A 123 8.58 -0.64 5.84
N GLY A 124 7.99 -1.65 5.18
CA GLY A 124 6.74 -2.26 5.60
C GLY A 124 6.54 -3.63 4.95
N GLN A 125 5.85 -4.53 5.65
CA GLN A 125 5.59 -5.89 5.21
C GLN A 125 4.26 -6.40 5.78
N ALA A 126 3.59 -7.31 5.05
CA ALA A 126 2.50 -8.15 5.54
C ALA A 126 2.48 -9.47 4.76
N ASP A 127 2.21 -10.60 5.42
CA ASP A 127 2.20 -11.95 4.84
C ASP A 127 0.99 -12.81 5.26
#